data_AF-A0A2E5SYE6-F1
#
_entry.id   AF-A0A2E5SYE6-F1
#
_cell.length_a   1.000
_cell.length_b   1.000
_cell.length_c   1.000
_cell.angle_alpha   90.00
_cell.angle_beta   90.00
_cell.angle_gamma   90.00
#
_symmetry.space_group_name_H-M   'P 1'
#
loop_
_entity.id
_entity.type
_entity.pdbx_description
1 polymer ?
#
loop_
_entity_poly.entity_id
_entity_poly.type
_entity_poly.pdbx_seq_one_letter_code
_entity_poly.pdbx_strand_id
1 'polypeptide(L)'
;MSTYFLLMTLTQEGRNLMHNDPEAILHAAHSSEDPEVHCMGLYAVLGEHDFITVLEAPDNETAARFSIELGSKANVDIKTVPAIPVSRLDQRIQWPPNDEDPLIEENPEGQGS
;
A
#
# COMPACT_ATOMS: atom_id res chain seq x y z
N MET A 1 -11.05 -10.32 4.39
CA MET A 1 -10.75 -9.08 3.66
C MET A 1 -9.45 -9.26 2.90
N SER A 2 -9.30 -8.57 1.78
CA SER A 2 -8.10 -8.56 0.93
C SER A 2 -7.34 -7.26 1.14
N THR A 3 -6.02 -7.33 1.06
CA THR A 3 -5.14 -6.16 1.26
C THR A 3 -4.76 -5.58 -0.09
N TYR A 4 -4.73 -4.26 -0.20
CA TYR A 4 -4.35 -3.54 -1.40
C TYR A 4 -3.36 -2.42 -1.06
N PHE A 5 -2.39 -2.23 -1.93
CA PHE A 5 -1.54 -1.03 -1.95
C PHE A 5 -2.00 -0.12 -3.08
N LEU A 6 -2.27 1.14 -2.77
CA LEU A 6 -2.47 2.18 -3.76
C LEU A 6 -1.21 3.03 -3.79
N LEU A 7 -0.48 2.93 -4.90
CA LEU A 7 0.71 3.71 -5.17
C LEU A 7 0.28 4.95 -5.94
N MET A 8 0.53 6.14 -5.40
CA MET A 8 -0.10 7.37 -5.86
C MET A 8 0.95 8.41 -6.25
N THR A 9 0.81 8.98 -7.44
CA THR A 9 1.68 10.04 -7.96
C THR A 9 0.85 11.27 -8.24
N LEU A 10 1.31 12.43 -7.77
CA LEU A 10 0.64 13.70 -7.97
C LEU A 10 0.67 14.09 -9.44
N THR A 11 -0.50 14.42 -9.97
CA THR A 11 -0.59 15.14 -11.23
C THR A 11 -0.09 16.58 -11.05
N GLN A 12 -0.03 17.36 -12.14
CA GLN A 12 0.32 18.78 -12.03
C GLN A 12 -0.68 19.56 -11.16
N GLU A 13 -1.96 19.24 -11.26
CA GLU A 13 -3.01 19.84 -10.43
C GLU A 13 -2.90 19.37 -8.98
N GLY A 14 -2.62 18.08 -8.77
CA GLY A 14 -2.35 17.51 -7.45
C GLY A 14 -1.20 18.21 -6.73
N ARG A 15 -0.09 18.53 -7.42
CA ARG A 15 1.02 19.28 -6.83
C ARG A 15 0.59 20.67 -6.34
N ASN A 16 -0.21 21.37 -7.13
CA ASN A 16 -0.71 22.69 -6.73
C ASN A 16 -1.68 22.58 -5.55
N LEU A 17 -2.55 21.56 -5.56
CA LEU A 17 -3.46 21.28 -4.45
C LEU A 17 -2.67 21.02 -3.16
N MET A 18 -1.73 20.08 -3.17
CA MET A 18 -0.94 19.72 -1.97
C MET A 18 -0.03 20.84 -1.50
N HIS A 19 0.42 21.74 -2.38
CA HIS A 19 1.17 22.92 -1.98
C HIS A 19 0.32 23.89 -1.16
N ASN A 20 -0.96 24.04 -1.50
CA ASN A 20 -1.88 24.96 -0.83
C ASN A 20 -2.56 24.31 0.39
N ASP A 21 -2.88 23.02 0.28
CA ASP A 21 -3.52 22.21 1.32
C ASP A 21 -2.86 20.82 1.39
N PRO A 22 -1.83 20.66 2.23
CA PRO A 22 -1.15 19.37 2.42
C PRO A 22 -2.06 18.28 3.01
N GLU A 23 -3.18 18.64 3.66
CA GLU A 23 -4.10 17.68 4.26
C GLU A 23 -5.14 17.17 3.25
N ALA A 24 -5.19 17.71 2.03
CA ALA A 24 -6.16 17.34 1.01
C ALA A 24 -6.17 15.83 0.70
N ILE A 25 -5.01 15.17 0.72
CA ILE A 25 -4.92 13.71 0.50
C ILE A 25 -5.54 12.92 1.67
N LEU A 26 -5.38 13.39 2.90
CA LEU A 26 -5.99 12.77 4.09
C LEU A 26 -7.50 12.92 4.02
N HIS A 27 -7.98 14.14 3.73
CA HIS A 27 -9.40 14.40 3.54
C HIS A 27 -10.00 13.54 2.42
N ALA A 28 -9.32 13.45 1.27
CA ALA A 28 -9.77 12.61 0.17
C ALA A 28 -9.88 11.14 0.58
N ALA A 29 -8.84 10.57 1.23
CA ALA A 29 -8.81 9.18 1.66
C ALA A 29 -9.88 8.85 2.72
N HIS A 30 -10.19 9.79 3.62
CA HIS A 30 -11.19 9.61 4.68
C HIS A 30 -12.62 10.03 4.28
N SER A 31 -12.78 10.66 3.12
CA SER A 31 -14.09 11.08 2.61
C SER A 31 -14.87 10.00 1.87
N SER A 32 -14.30 8.80 1.72
CA SER A 32 -15.03 7.70 1.10
C SER A 32 -16.17 7.26 2.01
N GLU A 33 -17.36 7.15 1.42
CA GLU A 33 -18.57 6.70 2.11
C GLU A 33 -18.67 5.17 2.16
N ASP A 34 -17.73 4.45 1.53
CA ASP A 34 -17.77 2.98 1.46
C ASP A 34 -17.37 2.37 2.81
N PRO A 35 -18.33 1.82 3.59
CA PRO A 35 -18.06 1.30 4.92
C PRO A 35 -17.26 -0.01 4.90
N GLU A 36 -17.10 -0.63 3.72
CA GLU A 36 -16.40 -1.90 3.55
C GLU A 36 -14.91 -1.69 3.27
N VAL A 37 -14.47 -0.44 3.06
CA VAL A 37 -13.06 -0.08 2.87
C VAL A 37 -12.48 0.43 4.18
N HIS A 38 -11.34 -0.14 4.57
CA HIS A 38 -10.58 0.31 5.74
C HIS A 38 -9.18 0.77 5.32
N CYS A 39 -8.91 2.07 5.46
CA CYS A 39 -7.57 2.63 5.27
C CYS A 39 -6.72 2.29 6.50
N MET A 40 -5.68 1.48 6.30
CA MET A 40 -4.78 1.02 7.35
C MET A 40 -3.62 1.97 7.61
N GLY A 41 -3.25 2.75 6.60
CA GLY A 41 -2.24 3.79 6.73
C GLY A 41 -1.96 4.47 5.41
N LEU A 42 -1.64 5.76 5.48
CA LEU A 42 -1.29 6.61 4.35
C LEU A 42 0.06 7.27 4.65
N TYR A 43 1.00 7.13 3.72
CA TYR A 43 2.38 7.54 3.89
C TYR A 43 2.79 8.41 2.71
N ALA A 44 3.40 9.56 2.98
CA ALA A 44 4.25 10.24 2.00
C ALA A 44 5.57 9.46 1.89
N VAL A 45 6.02 9.20 0.68
CA VAL A 45 7.23 8.39 0.44
C VAL A 45 8.18 9.13 -0.50
N LEU A 46 9.48 8.82 -0.37
CA LEU A 46 10.53 9.38 -1.22
C LEU A 46 10.95 8.29 -2.21
N GLY A 47 10.28 8.24 -3.36
CA GLY A 47 10.52 7.22 -4.38
C GLY A 47 9.84 7.55 -5.71
N GLU A 48 9.48 6.51 -6.47
CA GLU A 48 8.78 6.64 -7.76
C GLU A 48 7.37 7.23 -7.61
N HIS A 49 6.78 7.11 -6.43
CA HIS A 49 5.44 7.59 -6.10
C HIS A 49 5.55 8.61 -4.97
N ASP A 50 4.59 9.53 -4.88
CA ASP A 50 4.56 10.55 -3.83
C ASP A 50 3.92 10.01 -2.54
N PHE A 51 2.94 9.13 -2.68
CA PHE A 51 2.23 8.53 -1.57
C PHE A 51 1.97 7.03 -1.76
N ILE A 52 1.85 6.32 -0.65
CA ILE A 52 1.39 4.94 -0.59
C ILE A 52 0.30 4.86 0.48
N THR A 53 -0.84 4.26 0.14
CA THR A 53 -1.83 3.85 1.14
C THR A 53 -2.04 2.34 1.11
N VAL A 54 -2.24 1.77 2.30
CA VAL A 54 -2.63 0.37 2.49
C VAL A 54 -4.08 0.36 2.90
N LEU A 55 -4.91 -0.42 2.21
CA LEU A 55 -6.30 -0.58 2.58
C LEU A 55 -6.72 -2.05 2.60
N GLU A 56 -7.75 -2.33 3.38
CA GLU A 56 -8.51 -3.57 3.33
C GLU A 56 -9.85 -3.33 2.65
N ALA A 57 -10.25 -4.26 1.79
CA ALA A 57 -11.55 -4.26 1.12
C ALA A 57 -12.05 -5.72 0.94
N PRO A 58 -13.36 -5.95 0.75
CA PRO A 58 -13.91 -7.29 0.54
C PRO A 58 -13.42 -7.94 -0.77
N ASP A 59 -13.33 -7.16 -1.85
CA ASP A 59 -13.01 -7.64 -3.20
C ASP A 59 -12.29 -6.56 -4.05
N ASN A 60 -11.90 -6.93 -5.28
CA ASN A 60 -11.14 -6.06 -6.19
C ASN A 60 -12.00 -4.90 -6.68
N GLU A 61 -13.29 -5.15 -6.91
CA GLU A 61 -14.27 -4.20 -7.39
C GLU A 61 -14.45 -3.05 -6.40
N THR A 62 -14.48 -3.35 -5.11
CA THR A 62 -14.59 -2.38 -4.03
C THR A 62 -13.32 -1.54 -3.90
N ALA A 63 -12.15 -2.17 -3.92
CA ALA A 63 -10.88 -1.46 -3.94
C ALA A 63 -10.72 -0.55 -5.19
N ALA A 64 -11.18 -1.00 -6.36
CA ALA A 64 -11.12 -0.24 -7.60
C ALA A 64 -12.03 1.01 -7.56
N ARG A 65 -13.25 0.90 -7.01
CA ARG A 65 -14.15 2.05 -6.83
C ARG A 65 -13.52 3.10 -5.92
N PHE A 66 -13.00 2.68 -4.77
CA PHE A 66 -12.28 3.58 -3.85
C PHE A 66 -11.09 4.25 -4.53
N SER A 67 -10.29 3.48 -5.29
CA SER A 67 -9.13 4.02 -6.02
C SER A 67 -9.54 5.12 -7.02
N ILE A 68 -10.64 4.95 -7.75
CA ILE A 68 -11.12 5.95 -8.71
C ILE A 68 -11.59 7.21 -7.97
N GLU A 69 -12.36 7.02 -6.89
CA GLU A 69 -12.85 8.13 -6.06
C GLU A 69 -11.70 8.95 -5.46
N LEU A 70 -10.74 8.28 -4.84
CA LEU A 70 -9.56 8.91 -4.23
C LEU A 70 -8.73 9.66 -5.28
N GLY A 71 -8.45 9.03 -6.42
CA GLY A 71 -7.67 9.63 -7.51
C GLY A 71 -8.31 10.92 -8.02
N SER A 72 -9.63 10.92 -8.19
CA SER A 72 -10.38 12.09 -8.63
C SER A 72 -10.38 13.22 -7.58
N LYS A 73 -10.47 12.90 -6.29
CA LYS A 73 -10.56 13.92 -5.22
C LYS A 73 -9.20 14.56 -4.92
N ALA A 74 -8.13 13.75 -4.94
CA ALA A 74 -6.78 14.19 -4.61
C ALA A 74 -5.92 14.59 -5.83
N ASN A 75 -6.44 14.44 -7.04
CA ASN A 75 -5.74 14.69 -8.31
C ASN A 75 -4.41 13.89 -8.40
N VAL A 76 -4.49 12.59 -8.11
CA VAL A 76 -3.37 11.66 -8.18
C VAL A 76 -3.64 10.55 -9.20
N ASP A 77 -2.60 10.15 -9.91
CA ASP A 77 -2.59 8.91 -10.67
C ASP A 77 -2.33 7.75 -9.72
N ILE A 78 -3.23 6.76 -9.72
CA ILE A 78 -3.17 5.63 -8.79
C ILE A 78 -2.90 4.32 -9.53
N LYS A 79 -1.90 3.59 -9.03
CA LYS A 79 -1.69 2.17 -9.36
C LYS A 79 -2.09 1.31 -8.17
N THR A 80 -3.17 0.56 -8.34
CA THR A 80 -3.70 -0.36 -7.33
C THR A 80 -3.09 -1.75 -7.48
N VAL A 81 -2.54 -2.27 -6.39
CA VAL A 81 -1.84 -3.56 -6.32
C VAL A 81 -2.51 -4.44 -5.26
N PRO A 82 -3.25 -5.49 -5.66
CA PRO A 82 -3.70 -6.53 -4.73
C PRO A 82 -2.50 -7.22 -4.10
N ALA A 83 -2.55 -7.41 -2.79
CA ALA A 83 -1.45 -7.94 -2.01
C ALA A 83 -1.84 -9.22 -1.27
N ILE A 84 -0.94 -10.19 -1.33
CA ILE A 84 -1.00 -11.40 -0.52
C ILE A 84 0.13 -11.28 0.51
N PRO A 85 -0.16 -11.24 1.82
CA PRO A 85 0.88 -11.24 2.82
C PRO A 85 1.73 -12.51 2.70
N VAL A 86 3.04 -12.39 2.90
CA VAL A 86 3.99 -13.50 2.73
C VAL A 86 3.61 -14.72 3.58
N SER A 87 3.06 -14.48 4.78
CA SER A 87 2.54 -15.52 5.68
C SER A 87 1.42 -16.38 5.09
N ARG A 88 0.82 -15.97 3.97
CA ARG A 88 -0.21 -16.74 3.24
C ARG A 88 0.30 -17.37 1.93
N LEU A 89 1.56 -17.16 1.54
CA LEU A 89 2.07 -17.72 0.27
C LEU A 89 2.21 -19.24 0.31
N ASP A 90 2.55 -19.81 1.47
CA ASP A 90 2.63 -21.24 1.71
C ASP A 90 2.10 -21.53 3.11
N GLN A 91 1.24 -22.53 3.24
CA GLN A 91 0.63 -22.94 4.52
C GLN A 91 1.66 -23.40 5.57
N ARG A 92 2.89 -23.70 5.13
CA ARG A 92 4.02 -24.07 6.00
C ARG A 92 4.80 -22.87 6.51
N ILE A 93 4.62 -21.67 5.93
CA ILE A 93 5.29 -20.46 6.43
C ILE A 93 4.67 -20.13 7.78
N GLN A 94 5.47 -20.28 8.83
CA GLN A 94 5.15 -19.78 10.16
C GLN A 94 5.92 -18.49 10.37
N TRP A 95 5.21 -17.40 10.63
CA TRP A 95 5.81 -16.10 10.95
C TRP A 95 5.15 -15.51 12.20
N PRO A 96 5.92 -15.08 13.22
CA PRO A 96 7.39 -15.11 13.28
C PRO A 96 7.96 -16.54 13.23
N PRO A 97 9.23 -16.72 12.80
CA PRO A 97 9.87 -18.03 12.80
C PRO A 97 9.86 -18.60 14.21
N ASN A 98 9.73 -19.91 14.33
CA ASN A 98 9.80 -20.52 15.66
C ASN A 98 11.26 -20.44 16.15
N ASP A 99 11.50 -20.35 17.46
CA ASP A 99 12.88 -20.26 18.00
C ASP A 99 13.77 -21.46 17.61
N GLU A 100 13.16 -22.56 17.16
CA GLU A 100 13.81 -23.79 16.69
C GLU A 100 14.03 -23.85 15.17
N ASP A 101 13.54 -22.87 14.39
CA ASP A 101 13.85 -22.79 12.97
C ASP A 101 15.34 -22.45 12.83
N PRO A 102 16.16 -23.30 12.18
CA PRO A 102 17.56 -23.00 11.97
C PRO A 102 17.63 -21.68 11.18
N LEU A 103 18.25 -20.66 11.79
CA LEU A 103 18.59 -19.41 11.12
C LEU A 103 19.19 -19.78 9.77
N ILE A 104 18.60 -19.27 8.69
CA ILE A 104 19.08 -19.49 7.32
C ILE A 104 20.59 -19.25 7.36
N GLU A 105 21.39 -20.32 7.26
CA GLU A 105 22.84 -20.20 7.29
C GLU A 105 23.21 -19.28 6.13
N GLU A 106 23.74 -18.09 6.45
CA GLU A 106 24.34 -17.22 5.45
C GLU A 106 25.46 -18.02 4.80
N ASN A 107 25.24 -18.48 3.57
CA ASN A 107 26.25 -19.21 2.82
C ASN A 107 27.48 -18.31 2.69
N PRO A 108 28.64 -18.63 3.31
CA PRO A 108 29.82 -17.82 3.18
C PRO A 108 30.53 -18.23 1.89
N GLU A 109 29.90 -18.03 0.74
CA GLU A 109 30.59 -18.10 -0.55
C GLU A 109 31.42 -16.82 -0.75
N GLY A 110 32.46 -16.73 0.09
CA GLY A 110 33.40 -15.63 0.19
C GLY A 110 34.70 -16.04 0.89
N GLN A 111 35.13 -17.29 0.74
CA GLN A 111 36.51 -17.75 0.97
C GLN A 111 36.76 -18.80 -0.14
N GLY A 112 37.49 -18.53 -1.21
CA GLY A 112 38.84 -18.01 -1.25
C GLY A 112 39.74 -19.10 -1.82
N SER A 113 40.02 -19.04 -3.12
CA SER A 113 41.27 -19.44 -3.79
C SER A 113 41.20 -19.07 -5.28
#